data_AF-A0A644XH79-F1
#
_entry.id   AF-A0A644XH79-F1
#
_cell.length_a   1.000
_cell.length_b   1.000
_cell.length_c   1.000
_cell.angle_alpha   90.00
_cell.angle_beta   90.00
_cell.angle_gamma   90.00
#
_symmetry.space_group_name_H-M   'P 1'
#
loop_
_entity.id
_entity.type
_entity.pdbx_description
1 polymer ?
#
loop_
_entity_poly.entity_id
_entity_poly.type
_entity_poly.pdbx_seq_one_letter_code
_entity_poly.pdbx_strand_id
1 'polypeptide(L)'
;MQERHVDLRIQKTREAIKNTFKKMVCEMDATKITVKELTERARIHRKTFYLHYTSIEALFEDMLLEASNQYFAKIDQVPLPMAMAEVNRVFFTYLSEQDEFTERLICAESYRTFCNKLFMAALKHNRQRYNPYAHLSEPEQNIVNTFTSQSSLDMYRQWVADGKKIPLERLIELTGMLLSSGTRSVTTN
;
A
#
# COMPACT_ATOMS: atom_id res chain seq x y z
N MET A 1 -3.91 -16.39 34.02
CA MET A 1 -2.76 -15.43 34.02
C MET A 1 -1.62 -15.86 33.10
N GLN A 2 -1.29 -17.15 32.98
CA GLN A 2 -0.22 -17.64 32.07
C GLN A 2 -0.49 -17.34 30.58
N GLU A 3 -1.71 -17.53 30.08
CA GLU A 3 -2.05 -17.24 28.67
C GLU A 3 -1.82 -15.77 28.29
N ARG A 4 -2.24 -14.84 29.16
CA ARG A 4 -2.05 -13.39 28.95
C ARG A 4 -0.58 -12.99 28.86
N HIS A 5 0.29 -13.65 29.63
CA HIS A 5 1.73 -13.37 29.60
C HIS A 5 2.42 -13.94 28.34
N VAL A 6 1.97 -15.11 27.88
CA VAL A 6 2.44 -15.71 26.61
C VAL A 6 2.02 -14.83 25.43
N ASP A 7 0.79 -14.34 25.43
CA ASP A 7 0.27 -13.42 24.39
C ASP A 7 1.10 -12.13 24.32
N LEU A 8 1.38 -11.49 25.46
CA LEU A 8 2.25 -10.31 25.52
C LEU A 8 3.66 -10.56 24.98
N ARG A 9 4.22 -11.75 25.21
CA ARG A 9 5.54 -12.11 24.66
C ARG A 9 5.49 -12.29 23.14
N ILE A 10 4.43 -12.88 22.61
CA ILE A 10 4.19 -13.06 21.18
C ILE A 10 4.08 -11.68 20.50
N GLN A 11 3.27 -10.78 21.08
CA GLN A 11 3.08 -9.42 20.56
C GLN A 11 4.40 -8.64 20.52
N LYS A 12 5.12 -8.58 21.64
CA LYS A 12 6.43 -7.89 21.71
C LYS A 12 7.44 -8.43 20.70
N THR A 13 7.45 -9.75 20.48
CA THR A 13 8.36 -10.38 19.50
C THR A 13 7.97 -10.00 18.07
N ARG A 14 6.67 -10.01 17.75
CA ARG A 14 6.16 -9.59 16.44
C ARG A 14 6.47 -8.12 16.17
N GLU A 15 6.27 -7.24 17.15
CA GLU A 15 6.64 -5.82 17.05
C GLU A 15 8.13 -5.63 16.84
N ALA A 16 8.99 -6.38 17.55
CA ALA A 16 10.44 -6.31 17.35
C ALA A 16 10.85 -6.72 15.93
N ILE A 17 10.23 -7.77 15.37
CA ILE A 17 10.42 -8.20 13.98
C ILE A 17 10.01 -7.08 13.02
N LYS A 18 8.78 -6.55 13.15
CA LYS A 18 8.24 -5.50 12.28
C LYS A 18 9.08 -4.22 12.34
N ASN A 19 9.43 -3.76 13.53
CA ASN A 19 10.23 -2.54 13.72
C ASN A 19 11.64 -2.69 13.14
N THR A 20 12.26 -3.86 13.28
CA THR A 20 13.56 -4.15 12.66
C THR A 20 13.46 -4.15 11.15
N PHE A 21 12.42 -4.80 10.62
CA PHE A 21 12.17 -4.86 9.19
C PHE A 21 11.92 -3.49 8.56
N LYS A 22 11.13 -2.61 9.22
CA LYS A 22 10.92 -1.23 8.78
C LYS A 22 12.24 -0.48 8.58
N LYS A 23 13.15 -0.58 9.56
CA LYS A 23 14.50 0.02 9.48
C LYS A 23 15.31 -0.55 8.33
N MET A 24 15.31 -1.87 8.16
CA MET A 24 16.00 -2.51 7.05
C MET A 24 15.48 -2.02 5.70
N VAL A 25 14.16 -1.90 5.54
CA VAL A 25 13.58 -1.37 4.30
C VAL A 25 14.10 0.03 3.99
N CYS A 26 14.22 0.92 4.98
CA CYS A 26 14.83 2.25 4.83
C CYS A 26 16.31 2.21 4.42
N GLU A 27 17.06 1.20 4.87
CA GLU A 27 18.52 1.13 4.73
C GLU A 27 19.02 0.34 3.51
N MET A 28 18.22 -0.58 2.94
CA MET A 28 18.69 -1.48 1.89
C MET A 28 17.63 -1.79 0.83
N ASP A 29 18.05 -2.50 -0.23
CA ASP A 29 17.17 -2.99 -1.30
C ASP A 29 16.48 -4.28 -0.88
N ALA A 30 15.30 -4.54 -1.45
CA ALA A 30 14.48 -5.71 -1.11
C ALA A 30 15.25 -7.05 -1.19
N THR A 31 16.10 -7.21 -2.20
CA THR A 31 16.88 -8.43 -2.45
C THR A 31 17.96 -8.70 -1.40
N LYS A 32 18.33 -7.69 -0.60
CA LYS A 32 19.34 -7.79 0.47
C LYS A 32 18.73 -8.14 1.82
N ILE A 33 17.40 -8.02 1.97
CA ILE A 33 16.73 -8.34 3.22
C ILE A 33 16.65 -9.86 3.36
N THR A 34 17.28 -10.39 4.40
CA THR A 34 17.27 -11.82 4.71
C THR A 34 16.78 -12.08 6.13
N VAL A 35 16.21 -13.27 6.35
CA VAL A 35 15.83 -13.73 7.70
C VAL A 35 17.06 -13.73 8.63
N LYS A 36 18.27 -14.01 8.11
CA LYS A 36 19.51 -13.97 8.89
C LYS A 36 19.70 -12.60 9.54
N GLU A 37 19.83 -11.59 8.69
CA GLU A 37 20.15 -10.21 9.07
C GLU A 37 19.06 -9.64 9.98
N LEU A 38 17.79 -9.90 9.64
CA LEU A 38 16.66 -9.48 10.45
C LEU A 38 16.73 -10.06 11.86
N THR A 39 16.95 -11.37 11.99
CA THR A 39 16.97 -12.04 13.31
C THR A 39 18.14 -11.57 14.17
N GLU A 40 19.28 -11.27 13.56
CA GLU A 40 20.46 -10.72 14.22
C GLU A 40 20.20 -9.31 14.77
N ARG A 41 19.65 -8.42 13.93
CA ARG A 41 19.28 -7.05 14.33
C ARG A 41 18.16 -7.01 15.37
N ALA A 42 17.15 -7.88 15.22
CA ALA A 42 16.05 -8.01 16.16
C ALA A 42 16.43 -8.73 17.46
N ARG A 43 17.65 -9.29 17.55
CA ARG A 43 18.16 -10.08 18.68
C ARG A 43 17.25 -11.25 19.06
N ILE A 44 16.80 -12.00 18.05
CA ILE A 44 15.98 -13.20 18.21
C ILE A 44 16.62 -14.40 17.52
N HIS A 45 16.25 -15.61 17.94
CA HIS A 45 16.64 -16.81 17.19
C HIS A 45 15.83 -16.93 15.90
N ARG A 46 16.43 -17.51 14.84
CA ARG A 46 15.72 -17.85 13.60
C ARG A 46 14.46 -18.68 13.84
N LYS A 47 14.52 -19.66 14.74
CA LYS A 47 13.35 -20.47 15.11
C LYS A 47 12.20 -19.59 15.61
N THR A 48 12.49 -18.51 16.34
CA THR A 48 11.50 -17.55 16.82
C THR A 48 10.85 -16.78 15.68
N PHE A 49 11.62 -16.33 14.68
CA PHE A 49 11.06 -15.71 13.47
C PHE A 49 10.04 -16.64 12.79
N TYR A 50 10.41 -17.91 12.60
CA TYR A 50 9.56 -18.89 11.93
C TYR A 50 8.31 -19.30 12.71
N LEU A 51 8.19 -18.93 13.99
CA LEU A 51 6.92 -19.04 14.74
C LEU A 51 5.90 -17.96 14.33
N HIS A 52 6.37 -16.86 13.71
CA HIS A 52 5.52 -15.74 13.31
C HIS A 52 5.36 -15.63 11.79
N TYR A 53 6.41 -15.95 11.02
CA TYR A 53 6.43 -15.75 9.57
C TYR A 53 7.12 -16.93 8.87
N THR A 54 6.50 -17.46 7.82
CA THR A 54 7.05 -18.60 7.05
C THR A 54 8.26 -18.20 6.21
N SER A 55 8.33 -16.95 5.77
CA SER A 55 9.44 -16.40 4.98
C SER A 55 9.54 -14.88 5.16
N ILE A 56 10.54 -14.26 4.53
CA ILE A 56 10.64 -12.80 4.51
C ILE A 56 9.52 -12.17 3.69
N GLU A 57 9.11 -12.83 2.60
CA GLU A 57 7.99 -12.44 1.75
C GLU A 57 6.67 -12.44 2.53
N ALA A 58 6.45 -13.43 3.40
CA ALA A 58 5.29 -13.44 4.28
C ALA A 58 5.27 -12.24 5.25
N LEU A 59 6.43 -11.78 5.71
CA LEU A 59 6.54 -10.55 6.50
C LEU A 59 6.26 -9.31 5.63
N PHE A 60 6.76 -9.24 4.39
CA PHE A 60 6.40 -8.17 3.46
C PHE A 60 4.88 -8.08 3.27
N GLU A 61 4.23 -9.21 3.03
CA GLU A 61 2.78 -9.29 2.81
C GLU A 61 1.99 -8.85 4.04
N ASP A 62 2.40 -9.25 5.25
CA ASP A 62 1.77 -8.80 6.51
C ASP A 62 1.91 -7.28 6.70
N MET A 63 3.10 -6.72 6.44
CA MET A 63 3.36 -5.28 6.55
C MET A 63 2.56 -4.47 5.52
N LEU A 64 2.46 -4.99 4.29
CA LEU A 64 1.66 -4.40 3.23
C LEU A 64 0.17 -4.46 3.57
N LEU A 65 -0.32 -5.59 4.05
CA LEU A 65 -1.72 -5.75 4.44
C LEU A 65 -2.09 -4.76 5.56
N GLU A 66 -1.22 -4.56 6.54
CA GLU A 66 -1.43 -3.58 7.61
C GLU A 66 -1.56 -2.15 7.06
N ALA A 67 -0.69 -1.75 6.11
CA ALA A 67 -0.80 -0.47 5.42
C ALA A 67 -2.07 -0.38 4.55
N SER A 68 -2.46 -1.46 3.87
CA SER A 68 -3.70 -1.51 3.08
C SER A 68 -4.95 -1.31 3.94
N ASN A 69 -5.02 -1.96 5.10
CA ASN A 69 -6.21 -1.91 5.96
C ASN A 69 -6.51 -0.49 6.45
N GLN A 70 -5.47 0.31 6.70
CA GLN A 70 -5.64 1.71 7.08
C GLN A 70 -6.20 2.55 5.91
N TYR A 71 -5.72 2.30 4.70
CA TYR A 71 -6.29 2.90 3.49
C TYR A 71 -7.75 2.45 3.24
N PHE A 72 -8.06 1.16 3.40
CA PHE A 72 -9.43 0.62 3.25
C PHE A 72 -10.39 1.32 4.20
N ALA A 73 -10.01 1.49 5.46
CA ALA A 73 -10.82 2.20 6.45
C ALA A 73 -11.11 3.66 6.05
N LYS A 74 -10.20 4.33 5.32
CA LYS A 74 -10.43 5.69 4.78
C LYS A 74 -11.35 5.67 3.57
N ILE A 75 -11.12 4.74 2.64
CA ILE A 75 -11.98 4.57 1.46
C ILE A 75 -13.40 4.17 1.85
N ASP A 76 -13.56 3.38 2.90
CA ASP A 76 -14.87 2.93 3.36
C ASP A 76 -15.74 4.06 3.94
N GLN A 77 -15.18 5.25 4.11
CA GLN A 77 -15.90 6.46 4.50
C GLN A 77 -16.37 7.28 3.29
N VAL A 78 -15.93 6.96 2.07
CA VAL A 78 -16.37 7.66 0.85
C VAL A 78 -17.83 7.28 0.55
N PRO A 79 -18.74 8.26 0.37
CA PRO A 79 -20.14 8.00 0.07
C PRO A 79 -20.32 7.37 -1.32
N LEU A 80 -21.42 6.65 -1.50
CA LEU A 80 -21.82 6.11 -2.80
C LEU A 80 -22.71 7.13 -3.55
N PRO A 81 -22.58 7.25 -4.89
CA PRO A 81 -21.57 6.60 -5.74
C PRO A 81 -20.16 7.16 -5.50
N MET A 82 -19.13 6.30 -5.54
CA MET A 82 -17.74 6.73 -5.27
C MET A 82 -17.20 7.56 -6.43
N ALA A 83 -17.26 8.88 -6.31
CA ALA A 83 -16.71 9.80 -7.30
C ALA A 83 -15.18 9.62 -7.43
N MET A 84 -14.66 9.59 -8.67
CA MET A 84 -13.22 9.43 -8.92
C MET A 84 -12.37 10.50 -8.23
N ALA A 85 -12.87 11.74 -8.16
CA ALA A 85 -12.18 12.84 -7.47
C ALA A 85 -12.02 12.58 -5.95
N GLU A 86 -13.03 12.00 -5.29
CA GLU A 86 -12.97 11.67 -3.86
C GLU A 86 -12.02 10.52 -3.57
N VAL A 87 -12.07 9.47 -4.39
CA VAL A 87 -11.12 8.33 -4.30
C VAL A 87 -9.69 8.82 -4.52
N ASN A 88 -9.47 9.69 -5.50
CA ASN A 88 -8.19 10.31 -5.76
C ASN A 88 -7.69 11.15 -4.58
N ARG A 89 -8.56 11.96 -3.98
CA ARG A 89 -8.22 12.75 -2.77
C ARG A 89 -7.79 11.83 -1.63
N VAL A 90 -8.61 10.83 -1.29
CA VAL A 90 -8.27 9.87 -0.22
C VAL A 90 -6.93 9.20 -0.48
N PHE A 91 -6.68 8.78 -1.72
CA PHE A 91 -5.44 8.14 -2.12
C PHE A 91 -4.19 9.02 -1.87
N PHE A 92 -4.18 10.23 -2.42
CA PHE A 92 -3.02 11.14 -2.29
C PHE A 92 -2.85 11.68 -0.87
N THR A 93 -3.94 12.03 -0.18
CA THR A 93 -3.88 12.43 1.24
C THR A 93 -3.31 11.31 2.09
N TYR A 94 -3.84 10.09 1.96
CA TYR A 94 -3.37 8.93 2.73
C TYR A 94 -1.88 8.70 2.52
N LEU A 95 -1.40 8.66 1.27
CA LEU A 95 0.01 8.43 0.99
C LEU A 95 0.94 9.57 1.46
N SER A 96 0.47 10.82 1.40
CA SER A 96 1.26 11.97 1.83
C SER A 96 1.56 12.00 3.34
N GLU A 97 0.72 11.34 4.13
CA GLU A 97 0.80 11.26 5.60
C GLU A 97 1.65 10.07 6.08
N GLN A 98 2.14 9.22 5.17
CA GLN A 98 2.86 8.00 5.54
C GLN A 98 4.31 8.26 5.95
N ASP A 99 4.85 7.33 6.73
CA ASP A 99 6.24 7.34 7.16
C ASP A 99 7.23 7.02 6.02
N GLU A 100 8.52 7.28 6.27
CA GLU A 100 9.62 7.00 5.33
C GLU A 100 9.64 5.54 4.87
N PHE A 101 9.32 4.61 5.78
CA PHE A 101 9.23 3.18 5.46
C PHE A 101 8.21 2.93 4.34
N THR A 102 7.00 3.47 4.49
CA THR A 102 5.92 3.28 3.53
C THR A 102 6.20 4.01 2.23
N GLU A 103 6.72 5.24 2.29
CA GLU A 103 7.11 6.00 1.09
C GLU A 103 8.17 5.24 0.28
N ARG A 104 9.20 4.71 0.95
CA ARG A 104 10.26 3.94 0.30
C ARG A 104 9.74 2.63 -0.29
N LEU A 105 8.86 1.93 0.43
CA LEU A 105 8.21 0.70 -0.07
C LEU A 105 7.43 0.97 -1.37
N ILE A 106 6.84 2.16 -1.52
CA ILE A 106 6.07 2.57 -2.69
C ILE A 106 6.96 3.05 -3.84
N CYS A 107 8.00 3.84 -3.53
CA CYS A 107 8.75 4.60 -4.53
C CYS A 107 10.04 3.92 -4.98
N ALA A 108 10.74 3.22 -4.09
CA ALA A 108 12.04 2.64 -4.43
C ALA A 108 11.87 1.43 -5.37
N GLU A 109 12.71 1.40 -6.41
CA GLU A 109 12.61 0.44 -7.51
C GLU A 109 12.61 -1.02 -7.03
N SER A 110 13.47 -1.36 -6.07
CA SER A 110 13.58 -2.71 -5.52
C SER A 110 12.29 -3.25 -4.89
N TYR A 111 11.40 -2.36 -4.45
CA TYR A 111 10.17 -2.72 -3.73
C TYR A 111 8.91 -2.66 -4.61
N ARG A 112 9.02 -2.20 -5.86
CA ARG A 112 7.87 -1.96 -6.74
C ARG A 112 6.97 -3.16 -6.93
N THR A 113 7.53 -4.37 -7.11
CA THR A 113 6.73 -5.59 -7.29
C THR A 113 5.85 -5.88 -6.08
N PHE A 114 6.38 -5.69 -4.86
CA PHE A 114 5.63 -5.87 -3.62
C PHE A 114 4.54 -4.80 -3.49
N CYS A 115 4.89 -3.54 -3.75
CA CYS A 115 3.93 -2.44 -3.74
C CYS A 115 2.81 -2.62 -4.78
N ASN A 116 3.11 -3.06 -6.00
CA ASN A 116 2.09 -3.23 -7.03
C ASN A 116 1.01 -4.26 -6.62
N LYS A 117 1.38 -5.31 -5.86
CA LYS A 117 0.39 -6.25 -5.29
C LYS A 117 -0.57 -5.55 -4.31
N LEU A 118 -0.07 -4.65 -3.47
CA LEU A 118 -0.87 -3.83 -2.55
C LEU A 118 -1.91 -3.00 -3.31
N PHE A 119 -1.47 -2.34 -4.37
CA PHE A 119 -2.31 -1.49 -5.19
C PHE A 119 -3.42 -2.27 -5.91
N MET A 120 -3.13 -3.49 -6.34
CA MET A 120 -4.15 -4.39 -6.89
C MET A 120 -5.17 -4.81 -5.83
N ALA A 121 -4.74 -5.06 -4.58
CA ALA A 121 -5.66 -5.34 -3.48
C ALA A 121 -6.56 -4.13 -3.16
N ALA A 122 -5.99 -2.92 -3.12
CA ALA A 122 -6.72 -1.67 -2.95
C ALA A 122 -7.74 -1.40 -4.07
N LEU A 123 -7.34 -1.60 -5.31
CA LEU A 123 -8.25 -1.52 -6.45
C LEU A 123 -9.41 -2.52 -6.30
N LYS A 124 -9.11 -3.78 -5.94
CA LYS A 124 -10.13 -4.81 -5.73
C LYS A 124 -11.10 -4.42 -4.62
N HIS A 125 -10.60 -3.93 -3.49
CA HIS A 125 -11.43 -3.42 -2.38
C HIS A 125 -12.38 -2.31 -2.86
N ASN A 126 -11.84 -1.32 -3.57
CA ASN A 126 -12.63 -0.21 -4.11
C ASN A 126 -13.73 -0.71 -5.07
N ARG A 127 -13.40 -1.66 -5.97
CA ARG A 127 -14.36 -2.21 -6.95
C ARG A 127 -15.41 -3.12 -6.32
N GLN A 128 -15.10 -3.80 -5.22
CA GLN A 128 -16.08 -4.56 -4.46
C GLN A 128 -17.13 -3.65 -3.81
N ARG A 129 -16.72 -2.45 -3.38
CA ARG A 129 -17.62 -1.44 -2.81
C ARG A 129 -18.44 -0.71 -3.87
N TYR A 130 -17.82 -0.31 -4.98
CA TYR A 130 -18.49 0.34 -6.10
C TYR A 130 -17.72 0.13 -7.41
N ASN A 131 -18.38 -0.49 -8.39
CA ASN A 131 -17.83 -0.72 -9.72
C ASN A 131 -18.60 0.06 -10.79
N PRO A 132 -18.15 1.28 -11.18
CA PRO A 132 -18.79 2.06 -12.25
C PRO A 132 -18.56 1.45 -13.65
N TYR A 133 -17.76 0.39 -13.75
CA TYR A 133 -17.38 -0.27 -14.99
C TYR A 133 -18.02 -1.65 -15.15
N ALA A 134 -19.01 -1.99 -14.32
CA ALA A 134 -19.66 -3.31 -14.30
C ALA A 134 -20.38 -3.66 -15.62
N HIS A 135 -20.65 -2.66 -16.46
CA HIS A 135 -21.25 -2.83 -17.80
C HIS A 135 -20.22 -3.28 -18.87
N LEU A 136 -18.93 -3.16 -18.59
CA LEU A 136 -17.85 -3.58 -19.48
C LEU A 136 -17.48 -5.06 -19.25
N SER A 137 -16.92 -5.70 -20.27
CA SER A 137 -16.34 -7.05 -20.12
C SER A 137 -15.16 -7.06 -19.15
N GLU A 138 -14.83 -8.22 -18.58
CA GLU A 138 -13.69 -8.35 -17.66
C GLU A 138 -12.36 -7.85 -18.27
N PRO A 139 -12.00 -8.18 -19.53
CA PRO A 139 -10.80 -7.63 -20.16
C PRO A 139 -10.82 -6.09 -20.28
N GLU A 140 -11.97 -5.49 -20.61
CA GLU A 140 -12.11 -4.03 -20.68
C GLU A 140 -11.97 -3.39 -19.28
N GLN A 141 -12.59 -3.99 -18.27
CA GLN A 141 -12.42 -3.55 -16.88
C GLN A 141 -10.95 -3.61 -16.47
N ASN A 142 -10.20 -4.65 -16.87
CA ASN A 142 -8.77 -4.76 -16.58
C ASN A 142 -7.97 -3.60 -17.18
N ILE A 143 -8.32 -3.13 -18.37
CA ILE A 143 -7.67 -1.96 -19.00
C ILE A 143 -7.98 -0.68 -18.20
N VAL A 144 -9.25 -0.42 -17.87
CA VAL A 144 -9.66 0.77 -17.10
C VAL A 144 -9.04 0.76 -15.69
N ASN A 145 -9.01 -0.40 -15.07
CA ASN A 145 -8.40 -0.63 -13.77
C ASN A 145 -6.88 -0.41 -13.80
N THR A 146 -6.20 -0.87 -14.85
CA THR A 146 -4.76 -0.62 -15.05
C THR A 146 -4.51 0.88 -15.20
N PHE A 147 -5.27 1.57 -16.05
CA PHE A 147 -5.17 3.01 -16.21
C PHE A 147 -5.34 3.76 -14.87
N THR A 148 -6.42 3.48 -14.14
CA THR A 148 -6.72 4.19 -12.89
C THR A 148 -5.73 3.90 -11.78
N SER A 149 -5.36 2.62 -11.56
CA SER A 149 -4.43 2.23 -10.50
C SER A 149 -2.99 2.64 -10.79
N GLN A 150 -2.47 2.33 -11.99
CA GLN A 150 -1.07 2.58 -12.31
C GLN A 150 -0.77 4.06 -12.51
N SER A 151 -1.68 4.81 -13.17
CA SER A 151 -1.49 6.25 -13.29
C SER A 151 -1.47 6.93 -11.91
N SER A 152 -2.36 6.55 -10.99
CA SER A 152 -2.38 7.12 -9.63
C SER A 152 -1.06 6.87 -8.89
N LEU A 153 -0.58 5.63 -8.93
CA LEU A 153 0.66 5.22 -8.30
C LEU A 153 1.88 5.90 -8.91
N ASP A 154 2.00 5.92 -10.25
CA ASP A 154 3.17 6.48 -10.91
C ASP A 154 3.18 8.02 -10.83
N MET A 155 2.02 8.69 -10.82
CA MET A 155 1.95 10.12 -10.50
C MET A 155 2.41 10.42 -9.07
N TYR A 156 2.07 9.58 -8.09
CA TYR A 156 2.60 9.71 -6.72
C TYR A 156 4.12 9.53 -6.68
N ARG A 157 4.63 8.48 -7.33
CA ARG A 157 6.08 8.21 -7.41
C ARG A 157 6.83 9.38 -8.06
N GLN A 158 6.29 9.94 -9.13
CA GLN A 158 6.86 11.11 -9.79
C GLN A 158 6.87 12.33 -8.86
N TRP A 159 5.76 12.59 -8.15
CA TRP A 159 5.69 13.68 -7.18
C TRP A 159 6.74 13.57 -6.07
N VAL A 160 6.96 12.35 -5.55
CA VAL A 160 8.03 12.08 -4.57
C VAL A 160 9.42 12.26 -5.19
N ALA A 161 9.66 11.73 -6.39
CA ALA A 161 10.93 11.85 -7.10
C ALA A 161 11.31 13.33 -7.39
N ASP A 162 10.31 14.17 -7.65
CA ASP A 162 10.50 15.61 -7.82
C ASP A 162 10.75 16.37 -6.51
N GLY A 163 10.73 15.69 -5.37
CA GLY A 163 10.91 16.28 -4.04
C GLY A 163 9.64 16.97 -3.52
N LYS A 164 8.45 16.48 -3.91
CA LYS A 164 7.13 16.98 -3.47
C LYS A 164 6.93 18.48 -3.70
N LYS A 165 7.50 19.02 -4.79
CA LYS A 165 7.51 20.46 -5.10
C LYS A 165 6.12 21.05 -5.37
N ILE A 166 5.21 20.25 -5.95
CA ILE A 166 3.82 20.66 -6.15
C ILE A 166 3.09 20.52 -4.81
N PRO A 167 2.38 21.55 -4.31
CA PRO A 167 1.57 21.42 -3.10
C PRO A 167 0.57 20.28 -3.21
N LEU A 168 0.33 19.54 -2.11
CA LEU A 168 -0.54 18.36 -2.10
C LEU A 168 -1.93 18.64 -2.69
N GLU A 169 -2.58 19.75 -2.31
CA GLU A 169 -3.89 20.11 -2.88
C GLU A 169 -3.85 20.29 -4.39
N ARG A 170 -2.77 20.91 -4.91
CA ARG A 170 -2.62 21.08 -6.34
C ARG A 170 -2.37 19.76 -7.07
N LEU A 171 -1.64 18.84 -6.45
CA LEU A 171 -1.48 17.48 -6.96
C LEU A 171 -2.84 16.78 -7.04
N ILE A 172 -3.62 16.79 -5.95
CA ILE A 172 -4.95 16.18 -5.87
C ILE A 172 -5.89 16.74 -6.95
N GLU A 173 -5.92 18.05 -7.14
CA GLU A 173 -6.72 18.68 -8.20
C GLU A 173 -6.29 18.21 -9.59
N LEU A 174 -4.98 18.25 -9.87
CA LEU A 174 -4.43 17.92 -11.19
C LEU A 174 -4.70 16.45 -11.55
N THR A 175 -4.40 15.54 -10.63
CA THR A 175 -4.61 14.10 -10.85
C THR A 175 -6.09 13.76 -10.89
N GLY A 176 -6.91 14.42 -10.07
CA GLY A 176 -8.37 14.28 -10.08
C GLY A 176 -8.98 14.68 -11.43
N MET A 177 -8.52 15.78 -12.04
CA MET A 177 -8.95 16.20 -13.38
C MET A 177 -8.56 15.17 -14.45
N LEU A 178 -7.31 14.69 -14.43
CA LEU A 178 -6.79 13.72 -15.41
C LEU A 178 -7.56 12.40 -15.34
N LEU A 179 -7.71 11.83 -14.14
CA LEU A 179 -8.37 10.54 -13.93
C LEU A 179 -9.87 10.64 -14.23
N SER A 180 -10.56 11.65 -13.70
CA SER A 180 -12.01 11.81 -13.91
C SER A 180 -12.36 12.08 -15.37
N SER A 181 -11.51 12.82 -16.10
CA SER A 181 -11.71 13.06 -17.53
C SER A 181 -11.37 11.82 -18.35
N GLY A 182 -10.28 11.12 -18.01
CA GLY A 182 -9.84 9.91 -18.71
C GLY A 182 -10.84 8.74 -18.61
N THR A 183 -11.60 8.64 -17.52
CA THR A 183 -12.61 7.58 -17.35
C THR A 183 -14.02 8.01 -17.75
N ARG A 184 -14.26 9.28 -18.09
CA ARG A 184 -15.61 9.84 -18.27
C ARG A 184 -16.44 9.08 -19.32
N SER A 185 -15.84 8.72 -20.44
CA SER A 185 -16.54 8.05 -21.55
C SER A 185 -16.90 6.59 -21.27
N VAL A 186 -16.34 6.00 -20.22
CA VAL A 186 -16.50 4.58 -19.86
C VAL A 186 -17.12 4.38 -18.48
N THR A 187 -17.52 5.46 -17.80
CA THR A 187 -18.20 5.40 -16.50
C THR A 187 -19.71 5.48 -16.75
N THR A 188 -20.52 4.64 -16.11
CA THR A 188 -21.98 4.84 -16.12
C THR A 188 -22.35 6.08 -15.31
N ASN A 189 -23.31 6.87 -15.81
CA ASN A 189 -23.93 7.97 -15.07
C ASN A 189 -24.59 7.49 -13.77
#